data_AF-A0A7V2JIZ8-F1
#
_entry.id   AF-A0A7V2JIZ8-F1
#
_cell.length_a   1.000
_cell.length_b   1.000
_cell.length_c   1.000
_cell.angle_alpha   90.00
_cell.angle_beta   90.00
_cell.angle_gamma   90.00
#
_symmetry.space_group_name_H-M   'P 1'
#
loop_
_entity.id
_entity.type
_entity.pdbx_description
1 polymer ?
#
loop_
_entity_poly.entity_id
_entity_poly.type
_entity_poly.pdbx_seq_one_letter_code
_entity_poly.pdbx_strand_id
1 'polypeptide(L)'
;MSPNDKPANEKVKVLDTVYHGRLQPHSLEAEQTVLGSVMIDTTAFPKVTEYLHRESFYWDKHAVIYEICEELFNSNEPIDIMTISEKLKRIEKYDEIGGDLYLEELQDATPFPSNVEFYAKVVQEKFILRTIFTTSQEAAEKVFEPDADPEIVLDQAMDKFFSIQSYKLSKSYRPVKDIALETMDELGKIAERDGELTGITSGYKKLDKLTG
;
A
#
# COMPACT_ATOMS: atom_id res chain seq x y z
N MET A 1 -30.42 -21.71 -29.03
CA MET A 1 -30.26 -20.58 -28.09
C MET A 1 -30.01 -21.17 -26.72
N SER A 2 -28.76 -21.13 -26.24
CA SER A 2 -28.36 -21.84 -25.02
C SER A 2 -28.79 -21.05 -23.77
N PRO A 3 -29.27 -21.69 -22.68
CA PRO A 3 -30.00 -21.02 -21.60
C PRO A 3 -29.16 -20.49 -20.42
N ASN A 4 -27.87 -20.14 -20.58
CA ASN A 4 -26.94 -20.09 -19.44
C ASN A 4 -26.35 -18.72 -19.01
N ASP A 5 -26.85 -17.58 -19.49
CA ASP A 5 -26.28 -16.25 -19.15
C ASP A 5 -27.01 -15.49 -18.02
N LYS A 6 -27.96 -16.12 -17.30
CA LYS A 6 -28.86 -15.40 -16.37
C LYS A 6 -28.35 -15.06 -14.95
N PRO A 7 -27.39 -15.75 -14.30
CA PRO A 7 -27.14 -15.48 -12.87
C PRO A 7 -26.30 -14.22 -12.58
N ALA A 8 -25.43 -13.80 -13.49
CA ALA A 8 -24.53 -12.65 -13.26
C ALA A 8 -25.25 -11.29 -13.37
N ASN A 9 -26.21 -11.17 -14.29
CA ASN A 9 -26.91 -9.91 -14.57
C ASN A 9 -27.93 -9.52 -13.48
N GLU A 10 -28.37 -10.49 -12.68
CA GLU A 10 -29.31 -10.28 -11.59
C GLU A 10 -28.61 -9.76 -10.32
N LYS A 11 -27.42 -10.27 -9.99
CA LYS A 11 -26.59 -9.77 -8.87
C LYS A 11 -26.19 -8.29 -9.05
N VAL A 12 -25.79 -7.89 -10.27
CA VAL A 12 -25.42 -6.49 -10.59
C VAL A 12 -26.59 -5.53 -10.38
N LYS A 13 -27.81 -5.96 -10.72
CA LYS A 13 -29.04 -5.16 -10.60
C LYS A 13 -29.50 -4.98 -9.14
N VAL A 14 -29.28 -5.99 -8.31
CA VAL A 14 -29.57 -5.92 -6.87
C VAL A 14 -28.61 -4.97 -6.14
N LEU A 15 -27.32 -5.02 -6.49
CA LEU A 15 -26.30 -4.10 -5.93
C LEU A 15 -26.62 -2.63 -6.22
N ASP A 16 -27.05 -2.32 -7.44
CA ASP A 16 -27.40 -0.94 -7.86
C ASP A 16 -28.63 -0.39 -7.12
N THR A 17 -29.59 -1.28 -6.80
CA THR A 17 -30.82 -0.95 -6.06
C THR A 17 -30.56 -0.72 -4.55
N VAL A 18 -29.61 -1.44 -3.95
CA VAL A 18 -29.29 -1.34 -2.51
C VAL A 18 -28.38 -0.14 -2.22
N TYR A 19 -27.46 0.19 -3.14
CA TYR A 19 -26.44 1.23 -2.92
C TYR A 19 -26.67 2.53 -3.72
N HIS A 20 -27.80 2.66 -4.43
CA HIS A 20 -28.19 3.86 -5.18
C HIS A 20 -27.11 4.32 -6.18
N GLY A 21 -26.50 3.41 -6.93
CA GLY A 21 -25.44 3.75 -7.89
C GLY A 21 -24.16 4.35 -7.29
N ARG A 22 -23.92 4.17 -5.98
CA ARG A 22 -22.68 4.64 -5.36
C ARG A 22 -21.51 3.75 -5.75
N LEU A 23 -20.47 4.37 -6.30
CA LEU A 23 -19.20 3.73 -6.55
C LEU A 23 -18.52 3.35 -5.23
N GLN A 24 -17.75 2.26 -5.24
CA GLN A 24 -16.93 1.87 -4.10
C GLN A 24 -15.91 2.97 -3.77
N PRO A 25 -15.48 3.13 -2.50
CA PRO A 25 -14.49 4.12 -2.13
C PRO A 25 -13.17 3.95 -2.90
N HIS A 26 -12.76 5.00 -3.61
CA HIS A 26 -11.52 5.06 -4.38
C HIS A 26 -10.99 6.50 -4.44
N SER A 27 -9.76 6.68 -4.91
CA SER A 27 -9.20 7.97 -5.30
C SER A 27 -8.18 7.73 -6.40
N LEU A 28 -8.59 7.93 -7.65
CA LEU A 28 -7.73 7.68 -8.81
C LEU A 28 -6.57 8.66 -8.84
N GLU A 29 -6.82 9.91 -8.46
CA GLU A 29 -5.79 10.95 -8.40
C GLU A 29 -4.66 10.57 -7.44
N ALA A 30 -5.00 9.99 -6.28
CA ALA A 30 -4.01 9.51 -5.31
C ALA A 30 -3.25 8.30 -5.84
N GLU A 31 -3.92 7.33 -6.48
CA GLU A 31 -3.27 6.18 -7.10
C GLU A 31 -2.29 6.60 -8.20
N GLN A 32 -2.72 7.51 -9.08
CA GLN A 32 -1.89 8.05 -10.15
C GLN A 32 -0.66 8.78 -9.59
N THR A 33 -0.87 9.64 -8.58
CA THR A 33 0.21 10.37 -7.91
C THR A 33 1.22 9.41 -7.27
N VAL A 34 0.76 8.32 -6.66
CA VAL A 34 1.67 7.31 -6.06
C VAL A 34 2.53 6.64 -7.13
N LEU A 35 1.90 6.14 -8.20
CA LEU A 35 2.62 5.44 -9.28
C LEU A 35 3.59 6.38 -10.01
N GLY A 36 3.16 7.59 -10.35
CA GLY A 36 4.02 8.58 -10.97
C GLY A 36 5.18 8.99 -10.06
N SER A 37 4.94 9.19 -8.75
CA SER A 37 6.01 9.49 -7.79
C SER A 37 7.08 8.40 -7.74
N VAL A 38 6.66 7.13 -7.79
CA VAL A 38 7.55 5.96 -7.78
C VAL A 38 8.42 5.90 -9.04
N MET A 39 7.88 6.31 -10.19
CA MET A 39 8.63 6.35 -11.45
C MET A 39 9.58 7.55 -11.54
N ILE A 40 9.32 8.63 -10.79
CA ILE A 40 10.14 9.85 -10.79
C ILE A 40 11.27 9.76 -9.74
N ASP A 41 10.98 9.24 -8.56
CA ASP A 41 11.90 9.17 -7.42
C ASP A 41 12.09 7.71 -6.97
N THR A 42 13.28 7.16 -7.21
CA THR A 42 13.65 5.80 -6.81
C THR A 42 13.60 5.57 -5.30
N THR A 43 13.64 6.64 -4.49
CA THR A 43 13.53 6.55 -3.03
C THR A 43 12.09 6.51 -2.53
N ALA A 44 11.10 6.72 -3.42
CA ALA A 44 9.69 6.72 -3.06
C ALA A 44 9.14 5.31 -2.81
N PHE A 45 9.53 4.33 -3.63
CA PHE A 45 8.94 2.99 -3.58
C PHE A 45 9.04 2.29 -2.22
N PRO A 46 10.20 2.29 -1.52
CA PRO A 46 10.31 1.69 -0.18
C PRO A 46 9.33 2.29 0.84
N LYS A 47 8.99 3.57 0.70
CA LYS A 47 8.03 4.24 1.59
C LYS A 47 6.59 3.84 1.25
N VAL A 48 6.30 3.58 -0.01
CA VAL A 48 4.96 3.20 -0.49
C VAL A 48 4.62 1.77 -0.11
N THR A 49 5.59 0.85 -0.22
CA THR A 49 5.42 -0.57 0.17
C THR A 49 5.10 -0.75 1.65
N GLU A 50 5.37 0.25 2.50
CA GLU A 50 4.93 0.24 3.90
C GLU A 50 3.40 0.35 4.06
N TYR A 51 2.67 0.85 3.06
CA TYR A 51 1.24 1.13 3.17
C TYR A 51 0.39 0.35 2.18
N LEU A 52 0.94 0.11 0.99
CA LEU A 52 0.19 -0.42 -0.15
C LEU A 52 0.67 -1.79 -0.57
N HIS A 53 -0.24 -2.51 -1.19
CA HIS A 53 -0.04 -3.77 -1.88
C HIS A 53 -0.88 -3.74 -3.17
N ARG A 54 -0.71 -4.70 -4.07
CA ARG A 54 -1.40 -4.78 -5.36
C ARG A 54 -2.92 -4.56 -5.24
N GLU A 55 -3.57 -5.21 -4.29
CA GLU A 55 -5.02 -5.15 -4.06
C GLU A 55 -5.50 -3.79 -3.50
N SER A 56 -4.58 -2.94 -3.04
CA SER A 56 -4.90 -1.59 -2.56
C SER A 56 -5.43 -0.68 -3.67
N PHE A 57 -5.07 -0.93 -4.91
CA PHE A 57 -5.49 -0.12 -6.06
C PHE A 57 -6.90 -0.50 -6.51
N TYR A 58 -7.71 0.50 -6.84
CA TYR A 58 -9.07 0.29 -7.33
C TYR A 58 -9.09 -0.12 -8.80
N TRP A 59 -8.22 0.48 -9.62
CA TRP A 59 -8.09 0.11 -11.02
C TRP A 59 -7.07 -1.02 -11.19
N ASP A 60 -7.47 -2.08 -11.90
CA ASP A 60 -6.60 -3.22 -12.15
C ASP A 60 -5.34 -2.81 -12.93
N LYS A 61 -5.45 -1.84 -13.85
CA LYS A 61 -4.29 -1.25 -14.54
C LYS A 61 -3.24 -0.73 -13.55
N HIS A 62 -3.66 -0.01 -12.52
CA HIS A 62 -2.75 0.51 -11.49
C HIS A 62 -2.18 -0.62 -10.62
N ALA A 63 -3.01 -1.62 -10.28
CA ALA A 63 -2.57 -2.79 -9.54
C ALA A 63 -1.46 -3.55 -10.29
N VAL A 64 -1.61 -3.75 -11.60
CA VAL A 64 -0.60 -4.38 -12.47
C VAL A 64 0.68 -3.56 -12.55
N ILE A 65 0.59 -2.24 -12.69
CA ILE A 65 1.79 -1.38 -12.68
C ILE A 65 2.52 -1.51 -11.34
N TYR A 66 1.79 -1.47 -10.23
CA TYR A 66 2.37 -1.61 -8.90
C TYR A 66 3.08 -2.95 -8.69
N GLU A 67 2.44 -4.05 -9.12
CA GLU A 67 3.03 -5.40 -9.09
C GLU A 67 4.37 -5.46 -9.84
N ILE A 68 4.46 -4.82 -11.01
CA ILE A 68 5.72 -4.73 -11.77
C ILE A 68 6.76 -3.89 -11.03
N CYS A 69 6.36 -2.77 -10.42
CA CYS A 69 7.27 -1.98 -9.59
C CYS A 69 7.82 -2.82 -8.43
N GLU A 70 6.99 -3.66 -7.81
CA GLU A 70 7.41 -4.58 -6.75
C GLU A 70 8.39 -5.65 -7.25
N GLU A 71 8.13 -6.25 -8.41
CA GLU A 71 9.05 -7.21 -9.05
C GLU A 71 10.41 -6.58 -9.39
N LEU A 72 10.40 -5.36 -9.96
CA LEU A 72 11.60 -4.60 -10.30
C LEU A 72 12.40 -4.27 -9.03
N PHE A 73 11.72 -3.80 -7.99
CA PHE A 73 12.33 -3.51 -6.70
C PHE A 73 13.00 -4.75 -6.09
N ASN A 74 12.30 -5.88 -6.08
CA ASN A 74 12.82 -7.15 -5.56
C ASN A 74 14.00 -7.70 -6.38
N SER A 75 14.07 -7.34 -7.67
CA SER A 75 15.16 -7.69 -8.57
C SER A 75 16.33 -6.68 -8.53
N ASN A 76 16.26 -5.65 -7.67
CA ASN A 76 17.18 -4.51 -7.66
C ASN A 76 17.32 -3.82 -9.04
N GLU A 77 16.25 -3.83 -9.83
CA GLU A 77 16.16 -3.11 -11.10
C GLU A 77 15.56 -1.70 -10.86
N PRO A 78 15.98 -0.67 -11.62
CA PRO A 78 15.41 0.66 -11.48
C PRO A 78 13.93 0.65 -11.90
N ILE A 79 13.12 1.42 -11.17
CA ILE A 79 11.68 1.57 -11.44
C ILE A 79 11.48 2.86 -12.23
N ASP A 80 11.44 2.75 -13.55
CA ASP A 80 11.21 3.87 -14.47
C ASP A 80 10.31 3.44 -15.63
N ILE A 81 9.88 4.39 -16.46
CA ILE A 81 8.95 4.12 -17.58
C ILE A 81 9.53 3.05 -18.52
N MET A 82 10.83 3.09 -18.82
CA MET A 82 11.42 2.15 -19.77
C MET A 82 11.44 0.73 -19.22
N THR A 83 11.85 0.54 -17.96
CA THR A 83 11.89 -0.78 -17.33
C THR A 83 10.49 -1.36 -17.12
N ILE A 84 9.53 -0.54 -16.68
CA ILE A 84 8.13 -0.94 -16.53
C ILE A 84 7.53 -1.32 -17.90
N SER A 85 7.75 -0.51 -18.93
CA SER A 85 7.30 -0.76 -20.31
C SER A 85 7.85 -2.08 -20.85
N GLU A 86 9.13 -2.37 -20.62
CA GLU A 86 9.75 -3.63 -21.05
C GLU A 86 9.13 -4.85 -20.34
N LYS A 87 8.96 -4.78 -19.01
CA LYS A 87 8.29 -5.84 -18.24
C LYS A 87 6.86 -6.06 -18.71
N LEU A 88 6.11 -4.99 -18.95
CA LEU A 88 4.74 -5.04 -19.46
C LEU A 88 4.63 -5.72 -20.82
N LYS A 89 5.58 -5.46 -21.72
CA LYS A 89 5.64 -6.11 -23.03
C LYS A 89 5.91 -7.61 -22.90
N ARG A 90 6.79 -8.01 -21.98
CA ARG A 90 7.11 -9.43 -21.73
C ARG A 90 5.93 -10.24 -21.21
N ILE A 91 5.03 -9.62 -20.44
CA ILE A 91 3.83 -10.27 -19.90
C ILE A 91 2.57 -10.01 -20.73
N GLU A 92 2.71 -9.42 -21.92
CA GLU A 92 1.60 -9.13 -22.86
C GLU A 92 0.50 -8.22 -22.29
N LYS A 93 0.80 -7.39 -21.27
CA LYS A 93 -0.14 -6.42 -20.66
C LYS A 93 0.08 -4.97 -21.09
N TYR A 94 1.09 -4.71 -21.92
CA TYR A 94 1.47 -3.37 -22.35
C TYR A 94 0.34 -2.56 -22.99
N ASP A 95 -0.33 -3.16 -23.99
CA ASP A 95 -1.40 -2.50 -24.72
C ASP A 95 -2.67 -2.31 -23.86
N GLU A 96 -2.93 -3.25 -22.93
CA GLU A 96 -4.06 -3.18 -22.01
C GLU A 96 -3.98 -1.96 -21.10
N ILE A 97 -2.77 -1.62 -20.64
CA ILE A 97 -2.55 -0.50 -19.73
C ILE A 97 -2.65 0.85 -20.45
N GLY A 98 -2.36 0.89 -21.76
CA GLY A 98 -2.35 2.11 -22.56
C GLY A 98 -0.97 2.53 -23.06
N GLY A 99 0.02 1.64 -22.91
CA GLY A 99 1.40 1.85 -23.38
C GLY A 99 2.15 2.97 -22.65
N ASP A 100 3.24 3.44 -23.28
CA ASP A 100 4.14 4.44 -22.69
C ASP A 100 3.41 5.76 -22.42
N LEU A 101 2.46 6.14 -23.28
CA LEU A 101 1.67 7.38 -23.13
C LEU A 101 0.96 7.44 -21.77
N TYR A 102 0.37 6.33 -21.33
CA TYR A 102 -0.31 6.29 -20.03
C TYR A 102 0.68 6.39 -18.87
N LEU A 103 1.86 5.79 -18.99
CA LEU A 103 2.90 5.90 -17.96
C LEU A 103 3.45 7.33 -17.84
N GLU A 104 3.57 8.04 -18.96
CA GLU A 104 3.90 9.47 -18.98
C GLU A 104 2.80 10.31 -18.33
N GLU A 105 1.52 10.02 -18.62
CA GLU A 105 0.39 10.69 -17.96
C GLU A 105 0.40 10.52 -16.43
N LEU A 106 0.84 9.37 -15.91
CA LEU A 106 1.00 9.15 -14.46
C LEU A 106 2.08 10.04 -13.86
N GLN A 107 3.21 10.23 -14.56
CA GLN A 107 4.26 11.15 -14.12
C GLN A 107 3.76 12.60 -14.12
N ASP A 108 3.09 13.01 -15.19
CA ASP A 108 2.57 14.38 -15.33
C ASP A 108 1.45 14.69 -14.33
N ALA A 109 0.66 13.67 -13.94
CA ALA A 109 -0.37 13.78 -12.92
C ALA A 109 0.18 13.92 -11.49
N THR A 110 1.51 13.85 -11.28
CA THR A 110 2.16 13.88 -9.97
C THR A 110 2.74 15.28 -9.67
N PRO A 111 2.06 16.13 -8.89
CA PRO A 111 2.50 17.52 -8.70
C PRO A 111 3.73 17.63 -7.78
N PHE A 112 3.76 16.80 -6.73
CA PHE A 112 4.81 16.81 -5.70
C PHE A 112 5.19 15.38 -5.30
N PRO A 113 6.17 14.75 -5.99
CA PRO A 113 6.61 13.38 -5.72
C PRO A 113 7.07 13.15 -4.27
N SER A 114 7.61 14.19 -3.63
CA SER A 114 8.07 14.14 -2.23
C SER A 114 6.96 13.83 -1.22
N ASN A 115 5.69 14.06 -1.58
CA ASN A 115 4.53 13.81 -0.71
C ASN A 115 3.91 12.42 -0.93
N VAL A 116 4.61 11.50 -1.59
CA VAL A 116 4.11 10.15 -1.93
C VAL A 116 3.49 9.40 -0.74
N GLU A 117 4.07 9.52 0.46
CA GLU A 117 3.54 8.86 1.67
C GLU A 117 2.14 9.33 2.05
N PHE A 118 1.82 10.60 1.83
CA PHE A 118 0.49 11.13 2.10
C PHE A 118 -0.53 10.49 1.15
N TYR A 119 -0.21 10.45 -0.14
CA TYR A 119 -1.10 9.84 -1.15
C TYR A 119 -1.21 8.32 -0.96
N ALA A 120 -0.14 7.65 -0.56
CA ALA A 120 -0.18 6.22 -0.22
C ALA A 120 -1.15 5.94 0.93
N LYS A 121 -1.16 6.78 1.99
CA LYS A 121 -2.15 6.67 3.08
C LYS A 121 -3.58 6.89 2.58
N VAL A 122 -3.80 7.85 1.69
CA VAL A 122 -5.14 8.07 1.10
C VAL A 122 -5.62 6.83 0.35
N VAL A 123 -4.77 6.21 -0.47
CA VAL A 123 -5.10 4.96 -1.17
C VAL A 123 -5.38 3.83 -0.17
N GLN A 124 -4.56 3.69 0.87
CA GLN A 124 -4.75 2.69 1.92
C GLN A 124 -6.09 2.87 2.66
N GLU A 125 -6.48 4.11 2.99
CA GLU A 125 -7.77 4.41 3.61
C GLU A 125 -8.94 3.98 2.72
N LYS A 126 -8.87 4.26 1.40
CA LYS A 126 -9.90 3.83 0.44
C LYS A 126 -9.95 2.32 0.29
N PHE A 127 -8.79 1.66 0.24
CA PHE A 127 -8.70 0.21 0.24
C PHE A 127 -9.38 -0.40 1.46
N ILE A 128 -9.07 0.06 2.67
CA ILE A 128 -9.68 -0.45 3.91
C ILE A 128 -11.21 -0.32 3.86
N LEU A 129 -11.73 0.83 3.43
CA LEU A 129 -13.17 1.02 3.28
C LEU A 129 -13.78 0.07 2.24
N ARG A 130 -13.09 -0.17 1.12
CA ARG A 130 -13.50 -1.12 0.08
C ARG A 130 -13.49 -2.57 0.58
N THR A 131 -12.49 -2.94 1.38
CA THR A 131 -12.39 -4.29 1.98
C THR A 131 -13.48 -4.51 3.02
N ILE A 132 -13.75 -3.53 3.89
CA ILE A 132 -14.89 -3.59 4.82
C ILE A 132 -16.20 -3.83 4.06
N PHE A 133 -16.43 -3.07 3.00
CA PHE A 133 -17.63 -3.20 2.18
C PHE A 133 -17.75 -4.59 1.54
N THR A 134 -16.67 -5.11 0.98
CA THR A 134 -16.64 -6.43 0.33
C THR A 134 -16.89 -7.54 1.37
N THR A 135 -16.22 -7.49 2.52
CA THR A 135 -16.43 -8.45 3.62
C THR A 135 -17.86 -8.40 4.13
N SER A 136 -18.47 -7.22 4.26
CA SER A 136 -19.89 -7.09 4.63
C SER A 136 -20.82 -7.74 3.61
N GLN A 137 -20.55 -7.60 2.31
CA GLN A 137 -21.36 -8.25 1.27
C GLN A 137 -21.24 -9.76 1.32
N GLU A 138 -20.01 -10.28 1.42
CA GLU A 138 -19.78 -11.72 1.51
C GLU A 138 -20.45 -12.34 2.73
N ALA A 139 -20.39 -11.65 3.88
CA ALA A 139 -21.09 -12.07 5.09
C ALA A 139 -22.62 -12.08 4.88
N ALA A 140 -23.16 -11.07 4.20
CA ALA A 140 -24.59 -11.01 3.88
C ALA A 140 -25.02 -12.10 2.89
N GLU A 141 -24.20 -12.41 1.87
CA GLU A 141 -24.50 -13.49 0.92
C GLU A 141 -24.57 -14.86 1.60
N LYS A 142 -23.65 -15.13 2.55
CA LYS A 142 -23.62 -16.40 3.30
C LYS A 142 -24.88 -16.68 4.12
N VAL A 143 -25.56 -15.62 4.60
CA VAL A 143 -26.81 -15.77 5.37
C VAL A 143 -27.94 -16.39 4.54
N PHE A 144 -27.89 -16.25 3.21
CA PHE A 144 -28.90 -16.80 2.31
C PHE A 144 -28.56 -18.18 1.75
N GLU A 145 -27.42 -18.78 2.14
CA GLU A 145 -27.06 -20.13 1.72
C GLU A 145 -27.97 -21.18 2.38
N PRO A 146 -28.43 -22.22 1.65
CA PRO A 146 -29.40 -23.20 2.17
C PRO A 146 -28.95 -23.97 3.41
N ASP A 147 -27.64 -24.17 3.56
CA ASP A 147 -27.00 -24.95 4.63
C ASP A 147 -26.24 -24.04 5.62
N ALA A 148 -26.58 -22.75 5.69
CA ALA A 148 -25.89 -21.78 6.54
C ALA A 148 -26.08 -22.09 8.04
N ASP A 149 -24.98 -22.45 8.70
CA ASP A 149 -24.91 -22.53 10.17
C ASP A 149 -24.56 -21.15 10.76
N PRO A 150 -25.42 -20.57 11.62
CA PRO A 150 -25.18 -19.26 12.23
C PRO A 150 -23.83 -19.14 12.96
N GLU A 151 -23.35 -20.19 13.63
CA GLU A 151 -22.07 -20.16 14.35
C GLU A 151 -20.90 -20.08 13.36
N ILE A 152 -20.93 -20.92 12.31
CA ILE A 152 -19.89 -20.94 11.28
C ILE A 152 -19.86 -19.62 10.50
N VAL A 153 -21.02 -19.08 10.14
CA VAL A 153 -21.11 -17.82 9.38
C VAL A 153 -20.58 -16.65 10.22
N LEU A 154 -20.88 -16.61 11.52
CA LEU A 154 -20.37 -15.59 12.43
C LEU A 154 -18.84 -15.65 12.56
N ASP A 155 -18.29 -16.84 12.82
CA ASP A 155 -16.85 -17.04 12.97
C ASP A 155 -16.10 -16.62 11.70
N GLN A 156 -16.56 -17.05 10.52
CA GLN A 156 -15.95 -16.68 9.25
C GLN A 156 -16.03 -15.17 8.96
N ALA A 157 -17.11 -14.50 9.36
CA ALA A 157 -17.21 -13.06 9.21
C ALA A 157 -16.22 -12.35 10.15
N MET A 158 -16.13 -12.78 11.41
CA MET A 158 -15.20 -12.25 12.39
C MET A 158 -13.75 -12.39 11.93
N ASP A 159 -13.36 -13.57 11.44
CA ASP A 159 -12.02 -13.82 10.91
C ASP A 159 -11.65 -12.85 9.80
N LYS A 160 -12.56 -12.60 8.85
CA LYS A 160 -12.35 -11.65 7.75
C LYS A 160 -12.30 -10.20 8.24
N PHE A 161 -13.13 -9.80 9.19
CA PHE A 161 -13.04 -8.44 9.75
C PHE A 161 -11.74 -8.24 10.55
N PHE A 162 -11.29 -9.29 11.24
CA PHE A 162 -10.03 -9.26 11.97
C PHE A 162 -8.83 -9.16 11.03
N SER A 163 -8.86 -9.85 9.88
CA SER A 163 -7.78 -9.75 8.88
C SER A 163 -7.62 -8.32 8.33
N ILE A 164 -8.69 -7.53 8.27
CA ILE A 164 -8.62 -6.11 7.85
C ILE A 164 -7.77 -5.27 8.81
N GLN A 165 -7.77 -5.62 10.10
CA GLN A 165 -6.98 -4.91 11.10
C GLN A 165 -5.48 -4.99 10.80
N SER A 166 -5.03 -6.10 10.18
CA SER A 166 -3.62 -6.30 9.82
C SER A 166 -3.11 -5.24 8.82
N TYR A 167 -3.94 -4.80 7.87
CA TYR A 167 -3.58 -3.74 6.92
C TYR A 167 -3.33 -2.39 7.58
N LYS A 168 -3.98 -2.12 8.73
CA LYS A 168 -3.77 -0.90 9.50
C LYS A 168 -2.49 -0.94 10.34
N LEU A 169 -1.97 -2.15 10.60
CA LEU A 169 -0.80 -2.39 11.44
C LEU A 169 0.53 -2.28 10.68
N SER A 170 0.53 -1.89 9.41
CA SER A 170 1.76 -1.75 8.61
C SER A 170 2.70 -0.63 9.10
N LYS A 171 2.40 0.06 10.22
CA LYS A 171 3.38 0.86 10.97
C LYS A 171 3.48 0.52 12.46
N SER A 172 4.72 0.20 12.83
CA SER A 172 5.36 0.47 14.14
C SER A 172 5.53 -0.68 15.14
N TYR A 173 5.79 -1.92 14.69
CA TYR A 173 6.53 -2.87 15.53
C TYR A 173 7.99 -2.92 15.07
N ARG A 174 8.83 -2.06 15.68
CA ARG A 174 10.26 -2.37 15.75
C ARG A 174 10.43 -3.38 16.89
N PRO A 175 10.96 -4.60 16.63
CA PRO A 175 11.35 -5.50 17.69
C PRO A 175 12.20 -4.74 18.71
N VAL A 176 11.90 -4.89 20.00
CA VAL A 176 12.70 -4.25 21.08
C VAL A 176 14.19 -4.63 20.94
N LYS A 177 14.46 -5.80 20.38
CA LYS A 177 15.80 -6.28 20.06
C LYS A 177 16.55 -5.36 19.09
N ASP A 178 15.88 -4.84 18.06
CA ASP A 178 16.54 -4.00 17.04
C ASP A 178 16.84 -2.61 17.60
N ILE A 179 15.94 -2.09 18.44
CA ILE A 179 16.19 -0.86 19.21
C ILE A 179 17.35 -1.09 20.18
N ALA A 180 17.39 -2.22 20.89
CA ALA A 180 18.46 -2.53 21.83
C ALA A 180 19.83 -2.66 21.15
N LEU A 181 19.88 -3.28 19.97
CA LEU A 181 21.12 -3.41 19.19
C LEU A 181 21.62 -2.05 18.68
N GLU A 182 20.73 -1.21 18.16
CA GLU A 182 21.08 0.17 17.76
C GLU A 182 21.58 1.00 18.94
N THR A 183 20.90 0.91 20.09
CA THR A 183 21.30 1.61 21.32
C THR A 183 22.64 1.08 21.84
N MET A 184 22.90 -0.23 21.71
CA MET A 184 24.18 -0.83 22.09
C MET A 184 25.32 -0.39 21.17
N ASP A 185 25.07 -0.28 19.86
CA ASP A 185 26.05 0.25 18.90
C ASP A 185 26.33 1.74 19.14
N GLU A 186 25.31 2.53 19.49
CA GLU A 186 25.48 3.94 19.91
C GLU A 186 26.29 4.05 21.19
N LEU A 187 25.97 3.24 22.21
CA LEU A 187 26.75 3.18 23.46
C LEU A 187 28.18 2.70 23.21
N GLY A 188 28.40 1.78 22.26
CA GLY A 188 29.73 1.34 21.83
C GLY A 188 30.52 2.49 21.21
N LYS A 189 29.91 3.27 20.31
CA LYS A 189 30.52 4.46 19.70
C LYS A 189 30.82 5.57 20.71
N ILE A 190 29.99 5.69 21.75
CA ILE A 190 30.21 6.62 22.88
C ILE A 190 31.36 6.12 23.76
N ALA A 191 31.44 4.81 24.00
CA ALA A 191 32.50 4.20 24.82
C ALA A 191 33.88 4.18 24.12
N GLU A 192 33.92 4.05 22.79
CA GLU A 192 35.17 4.17 22.01
C GLU A 192 35.70 5.61 21.94
N ARG A 193 34.83 6.62 22.14
CA ARG A 193 35.21 8.03 22.27
C ARG A 193 35.56 8.32 23.73
N ASP A 194 36.77 7.93 24.10
CA ASP A 194 37.33 8.12 25.43
C ASP A 194 37.48 9.63 25.77
N GLY A 195 36.42 10.23 26.32
CA GLY A 195 36.46 11.54 26.99
C GLY A 195 36.29 12.79 26.11
N GLU A 196 35.87 12.68 24.85
CA GLU A 196 35.46 13.86 24.07
C GLU A 196 33.97 14.15 24.23
N LEU A 197 33.66 15.42 24.52
CA LEU A 197 32.31 15.91 24.74
C LEU A 197 31.35 15.47 23.63
N THR A 198 30.18 14.98 24.01
CA THR A 198 29.11 14.68 23.05
C THR A 198 28.43 15.98 22.62
N GLY A 199 29.02 16.68 21.64
CA GLY A 199 28.42 17.87 21.04
C GLY A 199 29.41 18.98 20.70
N ILE A 200 28.88 20.16 20.41
CA ILE A 200 29.66 21.40 20.19
C ILE A 200 30.06 21.99 21.53
N THR A 201 31.36 22.25 21.72
CA THR A 201 31.89 22.74 23.01
C THR A 201 31.43 24.17 23.29
N SER A 202 30.97 24.42 24.52
CA SER A 202 30.62 25.79 24.94
C SER A 202 31.86 26.63 25.26
N GLY A 203 33.02 25.98 25.42
CA GLY A 203 34.30 26.59 25.77
C GLY A 203 34.49 26.77 27.29
N TYR A 204 33.49 26.45 28.09
CA TYR A 204 33.53 26.52 29.55
C TYR A 204 33.64 25.13 30.16
N LYS A 205 34.86 24.74 30.56
CA LYS A 205 35.19 23.40 31.11
C LYS A 205 34.26 22.88 32.22
N LYS A 206 33.66 23.75 33.03
CA LYS A 206 32.74 23.34 34.10
C LYS A 206 31.33 23.01 33.61
N LEU A 207 30.84 23.73 32.60
CA LEU A 207 29.53 23.51 31.99
C LEU A 207 29.59 22.29 31.07
N ASP A 208 30.63 22.23 30.25
CA ASP A 208 30.93 21.11 29.37
C ASP A 208 31.01 19.78 30.15
N LYS A 209 31.56 19.79 31.37
CA LYS A 209 31.61 18.61 32.24
C LYS A 209 30.26 18.19 32.85
N LEU A 210 29.28 19.10 32.90
CA LEU A 210 27.95 18.83 33.44
C LEU A 210 26.93 18.44 32.35
N THR A 211 27.12 18.94 31.12
CA THR A 211 26.18 18.73 30.00
C THR A 211 26.55 17.56 29.11
N GLY A 212 27.79 17.08 29.19
CA GLY A 212 28.31 16.05 28.30
C GLY A 212 28.89 16.64 27.03
#